data_AF-A0A7X0BZ16-F1
#
_entry.id   AF-A0A7X0BZ16-F1
#
_cell.length_a   1.000
_cell.length_b   1.000
_cell.length_c   1.000
_cell.angle_alpha   90.00
_cell.angle_beta   90.00
_cell.angle_gamma   90.00
#
_symmetry.space_group_name_H-M   'P 1'
#
loop_
_entity.id
_entity.type
_entity.pdbx_description
1 polymer ?
#
loop_
_entity_poly.entity_id
_entity_poly.type
_entity_poly.pdbx_seq_one_letter_code
_entity_poly.pdbx_strand_id
1 'polypeptide(L)'
;MAAPRMISCALVLATLTLSACSATASGPSGGSPTAGGMAGGPGAPSADGPSASAAPSVSALAPEAYKGELEPRHKAMAGALKSVVGAGSVKSLNSRLEKAGEELDGAATALAALSPPEQVRPQHDAYVSSLREFATGLSAAAGKVGSRDLCTSSAVLTDLDDQLKALDKAGEALQDAGDYPADVVTVKAKNKQSRRLGNGTFIRRGGLGGRSSLQIHNGDSRDAVVTLVRGKTKALSVYVRKKAKYKIQGVGDGSYKIYFTHGVDWDGKSRAFTRDCGFERFQETVKFKTTYTATRIRWHDWRITLHAISGGNAKTTGVDPEDFPS
;
A
#
# COMPACT_ATOMS: atom_id res chain seq x y z
N MET A 1 -56.39 0.25 -8.52
CA MET A 1 -56.76 1.67 -8.37
C MET A 1 -56.23 2.16 -7.04
N ALA A 2 -55.83 3.44 -7.00
CA ALA A 2 -55.26 4.20 -5.88
C ALA A 2 -53.78 3.89 -5.51
N ALA A 3 -52.88 4.59 -6.20
CA ALA A 3 -51.54 4.91 -5.73
C ALA A 3 -51.59 6.17 -4.84
N PRO A 4 -50.64 6.34 -3.90
CA PRO A 4 -50.23 7.66 -3.41
C PRO A 4 -48.75 7.88 -3.76
N ARG A 5 -48.49 8.81 -4.68
CA ARG A 5 -48.06 10.20 -4.45
C ARG A 5 -46.57 10.33 -4.13
N MET A 6 -45.85 10.69 -5.20
CA MET A 6 -44.47 11.16 -5.21
C MET A 6 -44.32 12.43 -4.37
N ILE A 7 -43.27 12.46 -3.55
CA ILE A 7 -42.76 13.69 -2.93
C ILE A 7 -41.43 13.98 -3.62
N SER A 8 -41.46 14.95 -4.52
CA SER A 8 -40.28 15.55 -5.14
C SER A 8 -39.53 16.38 -4.09
N CYS A 9 -38.41 15.88 -3.59
CA CYS A 9 -37.43 16.72 -2.89
C CYS A 9 -36.43 17.25 -3.92
N ALA A 10 -36.70 18.45 -4.41
CA ALA A 10 -35.71 19.26 -5.10
C ALA A 10 -34.68 19.75 -4.07
N LEU A 11 -33.45 19.26 -4.16
CA LEU A 11 -32.30 19.81 -3.44
C LEU A 11 -31.48 20.65 -4.42
N VAL A 12 -31.49 21.94 -4.13
CA VAL A 12 -30.85 23.04 -4.86
C VAL A 12 -29.32 22.85 -4.84
N LEU A 13 -28.73 22.81 -6.04
CA LEU A 13 -27.29 22.97 -6.23
C LEU A 13 -26.91 24.42 -5.92
N ALA A 14 -26.02 24.63 -4.94
CA ALA A 14 -25.28 25.88 -4.78
C ALA A 14 -23.86 25.67 -5.33
N THR A 15 -23.64 26.08 -6.58
CA THR A 15 -22.33 26.21 -7.20
C THR A 15 -21.70 27.53 -6.76
N LEU A 16 -20.59 27.47 -6.02
CA LEU A 16 -19.73 28.62 -5.75
C LEU A 16 -18.56 28.61 -6.74
N THR A 17 -18.68 29.43 -7.78
CA THR A 17 -17.60 29.79 -8.71
C THR A 17 -16.88 31.03 -8.18
N LEU A 18 -15.59 30.93 -7.84
CA LEU A 18 -14.73 32.11 -7.66
C LEU A 18 -13.91 32.30 -8.94
N SER A 19 -14.18 33.40 -9.64
CA SER A 19 -13.51 33.85 -10.84
C SER A 19 -12.82 35.19 -10.59
N ALA A 20 -11.53 35.21 -10.94
CA ALA A 20 -10.69 36.30 -11.48
C ALA A 20 -10.42 37.58 -10.65
N CYS A 21 -9.12 37.93 -10.61
CA CYS A 21 -8.63 39.28 -10.94
C CYS A 21 -7.17 39.17 -11.40
N SER A 22 -6.96 39.25 -12.72
CA SER A 22 -5.66 39.54 -13.34
C SER A 22 -5.69 41.00 -13.79
N ALA A 23 -4.66 41.78 -13.46
CA ALA A 23 -4.50 43.14 -13.95
C ALA A 23 -3.19 43.24 -14.76
N THR A 24 -3.35 43.61 -16.04
CA THR A 24 -2.28 43.99 -16.98
C THR A 24 -2.64 45.34 -17.59
N ALA A 25 -1.65 46.25 -17.63
CA ALA A 25 -1.37 47.27 -18.67
C ALA A 25 -0.39 48.28 -18.03
N SER A 26 0.72 48.70 -18.65
CA SER A 26 0.77 49.46 -19.91
C SER A 26 2.21 49.50 -20.46
N GLY A 27 2.39 49.50 -21.80
CA GLY A 27 3.66 49.78 -22.50
C GLY A 27 3.91 51.29 -22.68
N PRO A 28 4.52 51.80 -23.79
CA PRO A 28 5.27 51.16 -24.89
C PRO A 28 6.54 51.97 -25.32
N SER A 29 7.05 51.66 -26.54
CA SER A 29 8.05 52.37 -27.37
C SER A 29 9.53 52.00 -27.12
N GLY A 30 10.41 51.79 -28.10
CA GLY A 30 10.36 51.92 -29.56
C GLY A 30 11.82 52.07 -30.05
N GLY A 31 12.16 51.53 -31.22
CA GLY A 31 13.40 51.87 -31.93
C GLY A 31 14.34 50.71 -32.27
N SER A 32 14.48 50.44 -33.56
CA SER A 32 15.57 49.73 -34.25
C SER A 32 16.05 50.68 -35.37
N PRO A 33 17.06 50.36 -36.20
CA PRO A 33 18.45 49.98 -35.97
C PRO A 33 19.41 51.00 -36.65
N THR A 34 20.73 50.93 -36.40
CA THR A 34 21.69 51.52 -37.36
C THR A 34 23.01 50.75 -37.43
N ALA A 35 23.36 50.39 -38.66
CA ALA A 35 24.64 49.87 -39.09
C ALA A 35 25.74 50.95 -39.13
N GLY A 36 27.00 50.51 -39.15
CA GLY A 36 28.10 51.33 -39.68
C GLY A 36 29.48 50.97 -39.13
N GLY A 37 30.42 50.60 -40.00
CA GLY A 37 31.85 50.70 -39.72
C GLY A 37 32.73 49.57 -40.26
N MET A 38 33.12 49.67 -41.54
CA MET A 38 34.25 48.94 -42.14
C MET A 38 35.58 49.68 -41.91
N ALA A 39 36.65 48.93 -41.64
CA ALA A 39 38.04 49.13 -42.11
C ALA A 39 38.88 47.97 -41.54
N GLY A 40 39.66 47.14 -42.26
CA GLY A 40 40.37 47.35 -43.51
C GLY A 40 41.88 47.43 -43.22
N GLY A 41 42.58 46.29 -43.19
CA GLY A 41 44.05 46.23 -43.08
C GLY A 41 44.60 44.84 -43.44
N PRO A 42 45.55 44.71 -44.39
CA PRO A 42 46.07 43.41 -44.82
C PRO A 42 47.37 43.03 -44.08
N GLY A 43 47.55 41.74 -43.79
CA GLY A 43 48.80 41.23 -43.24
C GLY A 43 48.79 39.70 -43.09
N ALA A 44 49.24 39.01 -44.15
CA ALA A 44 50.02 37.77 -44.27
C ALA A 44 50.02 36.66 -43.17
N PRO A 45 50.33 35.40 -43.54
CA PRO A 45 49.78 34.21 -42.93
C PRO A 45 50.63 33.66 -41.78
N SER A 46 49.97 33.17 -40.73
CA SER A 46 50.53 32.16 -39.84
C SER A 46 49.62 30.95 -39.82
N ALA A 47 50.14 29.86 -40.36
CA ALA A 47 49.68 28.53 -40.06
C ALA A 47 49.88 28.28 -38.57
N ASP A 48 48.80 27.93 -37.87
CA ASP A 48 48.79 26.90 -36.83
C ASP A 48 47.32 26.61 -36.52
N GLY A 49 46.93 25.36 -36.76
CA GLY A 49 45.54 24.93 -36.60
C GLY A 49 45.10 25.04 -35.14
N PRO A 50 43.81 25.30 -34.88
CA PRO A 50 43.27 25.05 -33.56
C PRO A 50 43.30 23.54 -33.36
N SER A 51 44.29 23.07 -32.60
CA SER A 51 44.25 21.81 -31.91
C SER A 51 42.92 21.77 -31.18
N ALA A 52 42.01 20.93 -31.66
CA ALA A 52 40.74 20.65 -31.01
C ALA A 52 41.08 20.22 -29.59
N SER A 53 40.81 21.10 -28.63
CA SER A 53 40.89 20.79 -27.22
C SER A 53 39.92 19.65 -26.99
N ALA A 54 40.44 18.44 -26.91
CA ALA A 54 39.66 17.25 -26.62
C ALA A 54 38.94 17.52 -25.31
N ALA A 55 37.60 17.60 -25.37
CA ALA A 55 36.77 17.56 -24.17
C ALA A 55 37.24 16.36 -23.33
N PRO A 56 37.35 16.49 -22.00
CA PRO A 56 37.76 15.37 -21.18
C PRO A 56 36.75 14.24 -21.38
N SER A 57 37.18 13.18 -22.07
CA SER A 57 36.43 11.94 -22.16
C SER A 57 36.30 11.45 -20.72
N VAL A 58 35.09 11.50 -20.16
CA VAL A 58 34.80 10.87 -18.88
C VAL A 58 35.09 9.39 -19.08
N SER A 59 36.26 8.93 -18.63
CA SER A 59 36.71 7.56 -18.87
C SER A 59 35.70 6.59 -18.25
N ALA A 60 35.13 5.71 -19.06
CA ALA A 60 34.24 4.67 -18.58
C ALA A 60 34.91 3.84 -17.48
N LEU A 61 34.16 3.47 -16.45
CA LEU A 61 34.65 2.61 -15.38
C LEU A 61 35.10 1.26 -15.95
N ALA A 62 36.20 0.73 -15.41
CA ALA A 62 36.58 -0.65 -15.67
C ALA A 62 35.45 -1.61 -15.20
N PRO A 63 35.22 -2.74 -15.89
CA PRO A 63 34.16 -3.70 -15.54
C PRO A 63 34.16 -4.10 -14.06
N GLU A 64 35.33 -4.33 -13.47
CA GLU A 64 35.52 -4.74 -12.08
C GLU A 64 35.20 -3.61 -11.10
N ALA A 65 35.56 -2.37 -11.44
CA ALA A 65 35.21 -1.20 -10.65
C ALA A 65 33.70 -0.96 -10.66
N TYR A 66 33.05 -1.15 -11.81
CA TYR A 66 31.60 -1.05 -11.92
C TYR A 66 30.88 -2.16 -11.13
N LYS A 67 31.40 -3.40 -11.11
CA LYS A 67 30.90 -4.47 -10.21
C LYS A 67 31.00 -4.09 -8.73
N GLY A 68 32.14 -3.55 -8.32
CA GLY A 68 32.38 -3.12 -6.94
C GLY A 68 31.41 -2.03 -6.47
N GLU A 69 30.93 -1.17 -7.38
CA GLU A 69 29.88 -0.19 -7.07
C GLU A 69 28.48 -0.81 -7.03
N LEU A 70 28.19 -1.79 -7.87
CA LEU A 70 26.87 -2.44 -7.93
C LEU A 70 26.59 -3.34 -6.71
N GLU A 71 27.57 -4.15 -6.28
CA GLU A 71 27.37 -5.17 -5.24
C GLU A 71 26.84 -4.65 -3.89
N PRO A 72 27.40 -3.60 -3.26
CA PRO A 72 26.87 -3.08 -2.00
C PRO A 72 25.45 -2.54 -2.16
N ARG A 73 25.14 -1.91 -3.30
CA ARG A 73 23.82 -1.35 -3.61
C ARG A 73 22.80 -2.45 -3.85
N HIS A 74 23.18 -3.47 -4.60
CA HIS A 74 22.38 -4.69 -4.80
C HIS A 74 21.97 -5.30 -3.47
N LYS A 75 22.92 -5.49 -2.55
CA LYS A 75 22.66 -6.05 -1.22
C LYS A 75 21.70 -5.18 -0.39
N ALA A 76 21.86 -3.87 -0.44
CA ALA A 76 21.00 -2.93 0.27
C ALA A 76 19.56 -2.96 -0.29
N MET A 77 19.40 -2.86 -1.61
CA MET A 77 18.11 -2.94 -2.30
C MET A 77 17.41 -4.28 -2.02
N ALA A 78 18.10 -5.41 -2.18
CA ALA A 78 17.55 -6.73 -1.89
C ALA A 78 17.11 -6.88 -0.42
N GLY A 79 17.89 -6.30 0.51
CA GLY A 79 17.53 -6.23 1.93
C GLY A 79 16.26 -5.42 2.19
N ALA A 80 16.11 -4.27 1.52
CA ALA A 80 14.92 -3.43 1.61
C ALA A 80 13.66 -4.14 1.10
N LEU A 81 13.73 -4.81 -0.06
CA LEU A 81 12.61 -5.57 -0.60
C LEU A 81 12.24 -6.77 0.28
N LYS A 82 13.23 -7.49 0.80
CA LYS A 82 13.00 -8.58 1.76
C LYS A 82 12.31 -8.08 3.04
N SER A 83 12.63 -6.87 3.49
CA SER A 83 11.97 -6.23 4.63
C SER A 83 10.48 -6.02 4.34
N VAL A 84 10.10 -5.48 3.18
CA VAL A 84 8.70 -5.31 2.76
C VAL A 84 7.93 -6.64 2.79
N VAL A 85 8.53 -7.71 2.26
CA VAL A 85 7.93 -9.05 2.24
C VAL A 85 7.71 -9.60 3.65
N GLY A 86 8.60 -9.28 4.58
CA GLY A 86 8.52 -9.70 5.98
C GLY A 86 7.63 -8.82 6.88
N ALA A 87 6.86 -7.88 6.33
CA ALA A 87 5.97 -7.03 7.12
C ALA A 87 4.78 -7.83 7.66
N GLY A 88 4.55 -7.75 8.98
CA GLY A 88 3.49 -8.49 9.66
C GLY A 88 2.20 -7.70 9.89
N SER A 89 2.21 -6.40 9.64
CA SER A 89 1.10 -5.48 9.90
C SER A 89 1.02 -4.38 8.85
N VAL A 90 -0.14 -3.73 8.74
CA VAL A 90 -0.36 -2.62 7.80
C VAL A 90 0.60 -1.46 8.07
N LYS A 91 0.84 -1.11 9.34
CA LYS A 91 1.73 -0.03 9.73
C LYS A 91 3.20 -0.34 9.41
N SER A 92 3.66 -1.53 9.79
CA SER A 92 5.03 -1.97 9.46
C SER A 92 5.24 -2.12 7.96
N LEU A 93 4.19 -2.52 7.22
CA LEU A 93 4.22 -2.57 5.76
C LEU A 93 4.38 -1.19 5.16
N ASN A 94 3.56 -0.20 5.57
CA ASN A 94 3.66 1.18 5.07
C ASN A 94 5.07 1.75 5.27
N SER A 95 5.59 1.69 6.51
CA SER A 95 6.92 2.22 6.83
C SER A 95 8.04 1.51 6.06
N ARG A 96 7.91 0.20 5.79
CA ARG A 96 8.90 -0.55 5.03
C ARG A 96 8.82 -0.25 3.53
N LEU A 97 7.64 0.06 2.99
CA LEU A 97 7.47 0.48 1.60
C LEU A 97 8.11 1.85 1.36
N GLU A 98 7.87 2.81 2.26
CA GLU A 98 8.50 4.14 2.19
C GLU A 98 10.03 4.02 2.20
N LYS A 99 10.59 3.29 3.18
CA LYS A 99 12.03 3.05 3.27
C LYS A 99 12.61 2.32 2.07
N ALA A 100 11.89 1.34 1.53
CA ALA A 100 12.34 0.63 0.33
C ALA A 100 12.30 1.54 -0.91
N GLY A 101 11.28 2.39 -1.04
CA GLY A 101 11.22 3.39 -2.10
C GLY A 101 12.40 4.37 -2.05
N GLU A 102 12.70 4.90 -0.86
CA GLU A 102 13.86 5.79 -0.64
C GLU A 102 15.20 5.10 -0.98
N GLU A 103 15.39 3.86 -0.54
CA GLU A 103 16.61 3.09 -0.82
C GLU A 103 16.79 2.85 -2.33
N LEU A 104 15.72 2.44 -3.03
CA LEU A 104 15.78 2.16 -4.46
C LEU A 104 15.95 3.43 -5.30
N ASP A 105 15.31 4.54 -4.92
CA ASP A 105 15.48 5.83 -5.59
C ASP A 105 16.91 6.40 -5.38
N GLY A 106 17.42 6.30 -4.15
CA GLY A 106 18.80 6.65 -3.82
C GLY A 106 19.81 5.81 -4.60
N ALA A 107 19.60 4.49 -4.68
CA ALA A 107 20.42 3.60 -5.47
C ALA A 107 20.36 3.93 -6.97
N ALA A 108 19.17 4.19 -7.53
CA ALA A 108 19.02 4.58 -8.93
C ALA A 108 19.73 5.90 -9.24
N THR A 109 19.67 6.88 -8.33
CA THR A 109 20.38 8.16 -8.48
C THR A 109 21.88 7.98 -8.43
N ALA A 110 22.39 7.18 -7.48
CA ALA A 110 23.81 6.89 -7.38
C ALA A 110 24.33 6.12 -8.59
N LEU A 111 23.57 5.15 -9.10
CA LEU A 111 23.93 4.38 -10.30
C LEU A 111 23.93 5.25 -11.54
N ALA A 112 22.96 6.15 -11.70
CA ALA A 112 22.90 7.07 -12.84
C ALA A 112 24.08 8.06 -12.90
N ALA A 113 24.77 8.30 -11.78
CA ALA A 113 25.97 9.13 -11.74
C ALA A 113 27.24 8.38 -12.16
N LEU A 114 27.18 7.04 -12.31
CA LEU A 114 28.30 6.23 -12.76
C LEU A 114 28.44 6.27 -14.28
N SER A 115 29.66 6.09 -14.76
CA SER A 115 29.95 5.89 -16.19
C SER A 115 30.18 4.40 -16.45
N PRO A 116 29.15 3.62 -16.82
CA PRO A 116 29.30 2.19 -17.07
C PRO A 116 30.19 1.92 -18.30
N PRO A 117 30.77 0.70 -18.43
CA PRO A 117 31.42 0.25 -19.66
C PRO A 117 30.50 0.43 -20.87
N GLU A 118 31.04 0.89 -22.00
CA GLU A 118 30.23 1.26 -23.17
C GLU A 118 29.35 0.11 -23.67
N GLN A 119 29.82 -1.13 -23.52
CA GLN A 119 29.15 -2.35 -23.96
C GLN A 119 27.85 -2.62 -23.18
N VAL A 120 27.75 -2.14 -21.93
CA VAL A 120 26.61 -2.41 -21.04
C VAL A 120 25.80 -1.15 -20.71
N ARG A 121 26.14 0.00 -21.31
CA ARG A 121 25.47 1.28 -21.07
C ARG A 121 23.94 1.19 -21.32
N PRO A 122 23.43 0.58 -22.40
CA PRO A 122 21.99 0.45 -22.61
C PRO A 122 21.28 -0.37 -21.52
N GLN A 123 21.91 -1.46 -21.05
CA GLN A 123 21.37 -2.33 -20.00
C GLN A 123 21.39 -1.62 -18.64
N HIS A 124 22.46 -0.87 -18.36
CA HIS A 124 22.55 -0.02 -17.17
C HIS A 124 21.43 1.02 -17.16
N ASP A 125 21.23 1.75 -18.26
CA ASP A 125 20.20 2.78 -18.36
C ASP A 125 18.79 2.20 -18.17
N ALA A 126 18.53 1.03 -18.76
CA ALA A 126 17.27 0.30 -18.58
C ALA A 126 17.05 -0.16 -17.13
N TYR A 127 18.10 -0.64 -16.46
CA TYR A 127 18.04 -1.05 -15.05
C TYR A 127 17.78 0.15 -14.13
N VAL A 128 18.50 1.25 -14.32
CA VAL A 128 18.27 2.51 -13.58
C VAL A 128 16.85 3.04 -13.80
N SER A 129 16.33 3.01 -15.03
CA SER A 129 14.94 3.41 -15.31
C SER A 129 13.95 2.53 -14.56
N SER A 130 14.13 1.20 -14.62
CA SER A 130 13.25 0.23 -13.96
C SER A 130 13.27 0.37 -12.44
N LEU A 131 14.43 0.69 -11.84
CA LEU A 131 14.54 0.99 -10.41
C LEU A 131 13.72 2.21 -10.01
N ARG A 132 13.77 3.31 -10.79
CA ARG A 132 12.98 4.52 -10.51
C ARG A 132 11.48 4.27 -10.65
N GLU A 133 11.07 3.55 -11.69
CA GLU A 133 9.68 3.16 -11.89
C GLU A 133 9.16 2.28 -10.74
N PHE A 134 9.98 1.33 -10.28
CA PHE A 134 9.62 0.48 -9.16
C PHE A 134 9.60 1.25 -7.83
N ALA A 135 10.54 2.17 -7.59
CA ALA A 135 10.53 3.06 -6.43
C ALA A 135 9.26 3.95 -6.40
N THR A 136 8.86 4.47 -7.56
CA THR A 136 7.58 5.20 -7.73
C THR A 136 6.38 4.30 -7.42
N GLY A 137 6.42 3.04 -7.89
CA GLY A 137 5.42 2.03 -7.57
C GLY A 137 5.33 1.75 -6.07
N LEU A 138 6.45 1.61 -5.36
CA LEU A 138 6.49 1.41 -3.91
C LEU A 138 5.84 2.59 -3.15
N SER A 139 6.11 3.83 -3.58
CA SER A 139 5.48 5.02 -3.01
C SER A 139 3.96 5.04 -3.25
N ALA A 140 3.51 4.71 -4.46
CA ALA A 140 2.09 4.58 -4.77
C ALA A 140 1.41 3.46 -3.96
N ALA A 141 2.09 2.33 -3.78
CA ALA A 141 1.63 1.23 -2.95
C ALA A 141 1.56 1.63 -1.47
N ALA A 142 2.50 2.42 -0.95
CA ALA A 142 2.42 2.98 0.40
C ALA A 142 1.17 3.84 0.57
N GLY A 143 0.83 4.68 -0.42
CA GLY A 143 -0.43 5.43 -0.44
C GLY A 143 -1.66 4.52 -0.34
N LYS A 144 -1.69 3.42 -1.11
CA LYS A 144 -2.75 2.40 -1.07
C LYS A 144 -2.80 1.63 0.25
N VAL A 145 -1.67 1.46 0.94
CA VAL A 145 -1.62 0.86 2.28
C VAL A 145 -2.17 1.84 3.32
N GLY A 146 -1.84 3.14 3.19
CA GLY A 146 -2.39 4.22 4.01
C GLY A 146 -3.91 4.36 3.88
N SER A 147 -4.46 4.23 2.67
CA SER A 147 -5.91 4.20 2.41
C SER A 147 -6.59 2.88 2.77
N ARG A 148 -5.81 1.82 3.05
CA ARG A 148 -6.25 0.44 3.35
C ARG A 148 -6.82 -0.33 2.13
N ASP A 149 -6.51 0.12 0.92
CA ASP A 149 -6.79 -0.63 -0.31
C ASP A 149 -5.92 -1.88 -0.41
N LEU A 150 -4.68 -1.81 0.12
CA LEU A 150 -3.74 -2.92 0.24
C LEU A 150 -3.37 -3.13 1.71
N CYS A 151 -3.45 -4.37 2.19
CA CYS A 151 -3.33 -4.65 3.63
C CYS A 151 -2.29 -5.72 3.98
N THR A 152 -1.66 -6.33 2.97
CA THR A 152 -0.62 -7.35 3.18
C THR A 152 0.48 -7.18 2.13
N SER A 153 1.70 -7.62 2.44
CA SER A 153 2.81 -7.62 1.47
C SER A 153 2.46 -8.38 0.20
N SER A 154 1.68 -9.47 0.31
CA SER A 154 1.22 -10.23 -0.87
C SER A 154 0.33 -9.41 -1.81
N ALA A 155 -0.50 -8.52 -1.26
CA ALA A 155 -1.35 -7.65 -2.06
C ALA A 155 -0.52 -6.60 -2.79
N VAL A 156 0.49 -6.05 -2.11
CA VAL A 156 1.43 -5.08 -2.67
C VAL A 156 2.26 -5.68 -3.79
N LEU A 157 2.81 -6.88 -3.59
CA LEU A 157 3.53 -7.58 -4.67
C LEU A 157 2.64 -7.82 -5.89
N THR A 158 1.36 -8.18 -5.67
CA THR A 158 0.40 -8.35 -6.76
C THR A 158 0.10 -7.03 -7.49
N ASP A 159 0.06 -5.92 -6.76
CA ASP A 159 -0.19 -4.57 -7.31
C ASP A 159 1.01 -4.03 -8.10
N LEU A 160 2.21 -4.50 -7.79
CA LEU A 160 3.48 -4.11 -8.43
C LEU A 160 4.02 -5.16 -9.42
N ASP A 161 3.20 -6.13 -9.83
CA ASP A 161 3.65 -7.28 -10.62
C ASP A 161 4.34 -6.88 -11.94
N ASP A 162 3.80 -5.87 -12.63
CA ASP A 162 4.38 -5.41 -13.90
C ASP A 162 5.74 -4.71 -13.68
N GLN A 163 5.86 -3.85 -12.68
CA GLN A 163 7.12 -3.20 -12.34
C GLN A 163 8.16 -4.19 -11.80
N LEU A 164 7.72 -5.21 -11.04
CA LEU A 164 8.59 -6.30 -10.58
C LEU A 164 9.17 -7.07 -11.77
N LYS A 165 8.34 -7.44 -12.75
CA LYS A 165 8.77 -8.12 -13.98
C LYS A 165 9.71 -7.26 -14.82
N ALA A 166 9.45 -5.96 -14.93
CA ALA A 166 10.31 -5.04 -15.66
C ALA A 166 11.70 -4.92 -15.00
N LEU A 167 11.74 -4.77 -13.67
CA LEU A 167 12.98 -4.70 -12.91
C LEU A 167 13.77 -6.01 -12.96
N ASP A 168 13.09 -7.15 -12.81
CA ASP A 168 13.67 -8.49 -12.93
C ASP A 168 14.35 -8.66 -14.29
N LYS A 169 13.61 -8.38 -15.38
CA LYS A 169 14.15 -8.44 -16.75
C LYS A 169 15.34 -7.51 -16.98
N ALA A 170 15.31 -6.30 -16.43
CA ALA A 170 16.41 -5.35 -16.58
C ALA A 170 17.66 -5.79 -15.78
N GLY A 171 17.46 -6.39 -14.60
CA GLY A 171 18.52 -7.00 -13.80
C GLY A 171 19.14 -8.20 -14.50
N GLU A 172 18.33 -9.12 -15.02
CA GLU A 172 18.78 -10.27 -15.82
C GLU A 172 19.60 -9.82 -17.04
N ALA A 173 19.12 -8.83 -17.79
CA ALA A 173 19.85 -8.32 -18.96
C ALA A 173 21.22 -7.71 -18.59
N LEU A 174 21.33 -7.05 -17.44
CA LEU A 174 22.60 -6.52 -16.96
C LEU A 174 23.53 -7.64 -16.45
N GLN A 175 22.97 -8.66 -15.81
CA GLN A 175 23.72 -9.84 -15.38
C GLN A 175 24.27 -10.63 -16.57
N ASP A 176 23.46 -10.89 -17.59
CA ASP A 176 23.86 -11.61 -18.81
C ASP A 176 24.95 -10.88 -19.61
N ALA A 177 25.02 -9.55 -19.50
CA ALA A 177 25.98 -8.74 -20.23
C ALA A 177 27.42 -8.78 -19.65
N GLY A 178 27.60 -9.25 -18.41
CA GLY A 178 28.94 -9.28 -17.81
C GLY A 178 29.04 -9.74 -16.36
N ASP A 179 28.12 -10.59 -15.88
CA ASP A 179 28.03 -11.10 -14.51
C ASP A 179 27.93 -9.97 -13.46
N TYR A 180 27.12 -8.96 -13.76
CA TYR A 180 26.85 -7.84 -12.85
C TYR A 180 25.72 -8.21 -11.87
N PRO A 181 25.91 -8.04 -10.54
CA PRO A 181 24.88 -8.38 -9.56
C PRO A 181 23.74 -7.35 -9.58
N ALA A 182 22.70 -7.63 -10.36
CA ALA A 182 21.56 -6.73 -10.56
C ALA A 182 20.19 -7.38 -10.27
N ASP A 183 20.12 -8.69 -10.07
CA ASP A 183 18.88 -9.36 -9.67
C ASP A 183 18.54 -9.12 -8.19
N VAL A 184 17.66 -8.15 -7.94
CA VAL A 184 17.12 -7.84 -6.61
C VAL A 184 15.76 -8.50 -6.35
N VAL A 185 15.12 -9.09 -7.37
CA VAL A 185 13.73 -9.54 -7.32
C VAL A 185 13.65 -11.02 -6.97
N THR A 186 13.77 -11.31 -5.68
CA THR A 186 13.71 -12.71 -5.20
C THR A 186 12.28 -13.29 -5.07
N VAL A 187 11.24 -12.49 -5.30
CA VAL A 187 9.85 -12.88 -5.04
C VAL A 187 8.96 -12.62 -6.25
N LYS A 188 8.35 -13.69 -6.76
CA LYS A 188 7.31 -13.61 -7.78
C LYS A 188 5.97 -13.23 -7.19
N ALA A 189 5.34 -12.22 -7.76
CA ALA A 189 3.96 -11.88 -7.44
C ALA A 189 3.01 -13.01 -7.89
N LYS A 190 1.91 -13.15 -7.17
CA LYS A 190 0.83 -14.08 -7.55
C LYS A 190 -0.30 -13.28 -8.17
N ASN A 191 -1.10 -13.94 -9.01
CA ASN A 191 -2.31 -13.33 -9.56
C ASN A 191 -3.28 -12.90 -8.46
N LYS A 192 -4.04 -11.84 -8.74
CA LYS A 192 -5.10 -11.34 -7.85
C LYS A 192 -6.12 -12.44 -7.54
N GLN A 193 -6.31 -12.72 -6.24
CA GLN A 193 -7.25 -13.74 -5.76
C GLN A 193 -8.45 -13.11 -5.03
N SER A 194 -9.53 -13.90 -4.85
CA SER A 194 -10.71 -13.53 -4.05
C SER A 194 -11.11 -14.69 -3.13
N ARG A 195 -10.18 -15.08 -2.25
CA ARG A 195 -10.33 -16.20 -1.32
C ARG A 195 -11.27 -15.84 -0.18
N ARG A 196 -12.06 -16.80 0.27
CA ARG A 196 -13.05 -16.61 1.35
C ARG A 196 -13.21 -17.91 2.13
N LEU A 197 -13.40 -17.81 3.45
CA LEU A 197 -13.72 -18.98 4.27
C LEU A 197 -15.22 -19.27 4.31
N GLY A 198 -15.61 -20.42 4.85
CA GLY A 198 -17.00 -20.72 5.15
C GLY A 198 -17.58 -19.73 6.17
N ASN A 199 -18.88 -19.42 6.07
CA ASN A 199 -19.53 -18.62 7.11
C ASN A 199 -19.54 -19.42 8.43
N GLY A 200 -19.09 -18.81 9.53
CA GLY A 200 -18.99 -19.48 10.82
C GLY A 200 -17.68 -20.24 11.07
N THR A 201 -16.73 -20.20 10.13
CA THR A 201 -15.42 -20.83 10.32
C THR A 201 -14.69 -20.16 11.49
N PHE A 202 -14.33 -20.95 12.51
CA PHE A 202 -13.53 -20.44 13.63
C PHE A 202 -12.06 -20.31 13.21
N ILE A 203 -11.53 -19.09 13.29
CA ILE A 203 -10.08 -18.83 13.15
C ILE A 203 -9.36 -19.21 14.44
N ARG A 204 -10.01 -18.94 15.57
CA ARG A 204 -9.61 -19.39 16.90
C ARG A 204 -10.85 -19.93 17.61
N ARG A 205 -10.84 -21.22 17.92
CA ARG A 205 -11.88 -21.85 18.74
C ARG A 205 -11.45 -21.78 20.20
N GLY A 206 -12.16 -20.99 20.99
CA GLY A 206 -12.03 -20.97 22.45
C GLY A 206 -12.89 -22.05 23.12
N GLY A 207 -12.97 -22.01 24.45
CA GLY A 207 -13.90 -22.82 25.21
C GLY A 207 -15.36 -22.39 24.93
N LEU A 208 -16.17 -23.34 24.46
CA LEU A 208 -17.60 -23.15 24.16
C LEU A 208 -18.50 -24.02 25.06
N GLY A 209 -18.29 -23.97 26.37
CA GLY A 209 -19.04 -24.75 27.36
C GLY A 209 -20.13 -23.99 28.12
N GLY A 210 -20.35 -22.71 27.78
CA GLY A 210 -21.35 -21.88 28.45
C GLY A 210 -22.79 -22.16 27.99
N ARG A 211 -23.75 -21.46 28.58
CA ARG A 211 -25.17 -21.52 28.19
C ARG A 211 -25.59 -20.40 27.26
N SER A 212 -24.80 -19.34 27.18
CA SER A 212 -25.14 -18.14 26.44
C SER A 212 -24.76 -18.25 24.96
N SER A 213 -25.31 -17.36 24.14
CA SER A 213 -24.99 -17.30 22.71
C SER A 213 -24.83 -15.87 22.21
N LEU A 214 -24.02 -15.71 21.16
CA LEU A 214 -23.80 -14.45 20.46
C LEU A 214 -24.21 -14.58 19.00
N GLN A 215 -25.22 -13.81 18.61
CA GLN A 215 -25.65 -13.68 17.23
C GLN A 215 -24.92 -12.50 16.56
N ILE A 216 -24.19 -12.79 15.49
CA ILE A 216 -23.46 -11.80 14.70
C ILE A 216 -24.18 -11.61 13.38
N HIS A 217 -24.47 -10.36 13.01
CA HIS A 217 -25.02 -9.99 11.71
C HIS A 217 -24.02 -9.12 10.95
N ASN A 218 -23.39 -9.68 9.93
CA ASN A 218 -22.60 -8.90 8.99
C ASN A 218 -23.51 -8.40 7.86
N GLY A 219 -23.98 -7.17 7.99
CA GLY A 219 -24.79 -6.50 6.96
C GLY A 219 -23.96 -5.70 5.96
N ASP A 220 -22.64 -5.71 6.05
CA ASP A 220 -21.75 -4.97 5.14
C ASP A 220 -21.61 -5.71 3.78
N SER A 221 -20.99 -5.02 2.84
CA SER A 221 -20.51 -5.49 1.54
C SER A 221 -19.24 -6.35 1.61
N ARG A 222 -18.54 -6.37 2.76
CA ARG A 222 -17.27 -7.07 2.97
C ARG A 222 -17.41 -8.21 3.98
N ASP A 223 -16.50 -9.18 3.89
CA ASP A 223 -16.42 -10.25 4.88
C ASP A 223 -15.80 -9.71 6.16
N ALA A 224 -16.03 -10.41 7.29
CA ALA A 224 -15.51 -9.99 8.57
C ALA A 224 -14.96 -11.16 9.39
N VAL A 225 -13.99 -10.87 10.26
CA VAL A 225 -13.59 -11.74 11.37
C VAL A 225 -13.91 -11.02 12.66
N VAL A 226 -14.79 -11.62 13.46
CA VAL A 226 -15.17 -11.11 14.78
C VAL A 226 -14.38 -11.84 15.84
N THR A 227 -13.70 -11.07 16.69
CA THR A 227 -12.87 -11.55 17.79
C THR A 227 -13.42 -11.09 19.12
N LEU A 228 -13.67 -12.06 20.01
CA LEU A 228 -14.05 -11.82 21.39
C LEU A 228 -12.80 -11.86 22.26
N VAL A 229 -12.59 -10.82 23.05
CA VAL A 229 -11.48 -10.67 23.97
C VAL A 229 -12.00 -10.64 25.40
N ARG A 230 -11.50 -11.53 26.26
CA ARG A 230 -11.82 -11.57 27.69
C ARG A 230 -10.58 -11.18 28.48
N GLY A 231 -10.65 -10.08 29.23
CA GLY A 231 -9.46 -9.47 29.85
C GLY A 231 -8.48 -9.01 28.77
N LYS A 232 -7.30 -9.62 28.72
CA LYS A 232 -6.24 -9.35 27.72
C LYS A 232 -6.11 -10.46 26.67
N THR A 233 -6.92 -11.51 26.74
CA THR A 233 -6.72 -12.72 25.91
C THR A 233 -7.84 -12.90 24.90
N LYS A 234 -7.49 -13.29 23.66
CA LYS A 234 -8.45 -13.74 22.65
C LYS A 234 -9.17 -15.00 23.13
N ALA A 235 -10.45 -14.86 23.42
CA ALA A 235 -11.31 -15.98 23.77
C ALA A 235 -11.61 -16.81 22.52
N LEU A 236 -12.12 -16.17 21.46
CA LEU A 236 -12.42 -16.83 20.18
C LEU A 236 -12.43 -15.82 19.03
N SER A 237 -12.31 -16.33 17.80
CA SER A 237 -12.44 -15.56 16.57
C SER A 237 -13.20 -16.36 15.52
N VAL A 238 -14.18 -15.75 14.87
CA VAL A 238 -15.02 -16.40 13.86
C VAL A 238 -15.14 -15.56 12.60
N TYR A 239 -15.10 -16.23 11.45
CA TYR A 239 -15.30 -15.64 10.14
C TYR A 239 -16.80 -15.55 9.81
N VAL A 240 -17.26 -14.39 9.38
CA VAL A 240 -18.65 -14.12 9.03
C VAL A 240 -18.69 -13.43 7.66
N ARG A 241 -19.34 -14.09 6.69
CA ARG A 241 -19.42 -13.58 5.32
C ARG A 241 -20.26 -12.30 5.24
N LYS A 242 -20.00 -11.49 4.22
CA LYS A 242 -20.84 -10.34 3.84
C LYS A 242 -22.29 -10.76 3.70
N LYS A 243 -23.20 -9.88 4.13
CA LYS A 243 -24.65 -10.11 4.12
C LYS A 243 -25.10 -11.42 4.80
N ALA A 244 -24.29 -11.96 5.72
CA ALA A 244 -24.58 -13.20 6.41
C ALA A 244 -24.73 -13.01 7.93
N LYS A 245 -25.28 -14.03 8.57
CA LYS A 245 -25.45 -14.11 10.02
C LYS A 245 -24.79 -15.37 10.52
N TYR A 246 -24.25 -15.33 11.73
CA TYR A 246 -23.73 -16.50 12.40
C TYR A 246 -23.98 -16.44 13.90
N LYS A 247 -24.40 -17.56 14.50
CA LYS A 247 -24.72 -17.66 15.92
C LYS A 247 -23.69 -18.54 16.62
N ILE A 248 -22.87 -17.94 17.47
CA ILE A 248 -21.94 -18.67 18.33
C ILE A 248 -22.73 -19.22 19.52
N GLN A 249 -22.86 -20.54 19.63
CA GLN A 249 -23.40 -21.21 20.82
C GLN A 249 -22.32 -21.44 21.85
N GLY A 250 -22.71 -21.58 23.12
CA GLY A 250 -21.81 -22.03 24.18
C GLY A 250 -20.88 -20.96 24.73
N VAL A 251 -21.20 -19.68 24.56
CA VAL A 251 -20.37 -18.58 25.08
C VAL A 251 -20.39 -18.62 26.60
N GLY A 252 -19.21 -18.78 27.21
CA GLY A 252 -19.03 -18.81 28.65
C GLY A 252 -19.31 -17.45 29.29
N ASP A 253 -19.76 -17.47 30.54
CA ASP A 253 -19.97 -16.26 31.33
C ASP A 253 -18.69 -15.40 31.42
N GLY A 254 -18.89 -14.08 31.47
CA GLY A 254 -17.81 -13.10 31.54
C GLY A 254 -18.10 -11.84 30.74
N SER A 255 -17.17 -10.89 30.85
CA SER A 255 -17.21 -9.61 30.12
C SER A 255 -16.25 -9.67 28.93
N TYR A 256 -16.74 -9.35 27.74
CA TYR A 256 -16.00 -9.45 26.49
C TYR A 256 -15.98 -8.13 25.74
N LYS A 257 -14.79 -7.71 25.32
CA LYS A 257 -14.63 -6.69 24.28
C LYS A 257 -14.75 -7.38 22.93
N ILE A 258 -15.48 -6.76 22.01
CA ILE A 258 -15.68 -7.31 20.66
C ILE A 258 -14.96 -6.43 19.65
N TYR A 259 -14.01 -7.04 18.98
CA TYR A 259 -13.25 -6.47 17.87
C TYR A 259 -13.71 -7.14 16.58
N PHE A 260 -13.66 -6.43 15.47
CA PHE A 260 -13.84 -7.04 14.17
C PHE A 260 -12.93 -6.39 13.14
N THR A 261 -12.41 -7.22 12.25
CA THR A 261 -11.80 -6.77 11.02
C THR A 261 -12.71 -7.13 9.87
N HIS A 262 -12.76 -6.31 8.83
CA HIS A 262 -13.48 -6.59 7.61
C HIS A 262 -12.58 -6.38 6.41
N GLY A 263 -12.88 -7.01 5.27
CA GLY A 263 -12.11 -6.83 4.05
C GLY A 263 -12.46 -7.83 2.94
N VAL A 264 -11.58 -7.89 1.95
CA VAL A 264 -11.69 -8.75 0.76
C VAL A 264 -10.45 -9.64 0.66
N ASP A 265 -10.63 -10.83 0.08
CA ASP A 265 -9.58 -11.85 -0.13
C ASP A 265 -8.88 -12.25 1.18
N TRP A 266 -9.44 -13.24 1.85
CA TRP A 266 -8.87 -13.80 3.06
C TRP A 266 -7.62 -14.62 2.77
N ASP A 267 -6.49 -14.21 3.34
CA ASP A 267 -5.27 -14.99 3.34
C ASP A 267 -5.16 -15.85 4.59
N GLY A 268 -5.26 -17.17 4.42
CA GLY A 268 -5.19 -18.13 5.52
C GLY A 268 -3.83 -18.16 6.21
N LYS A 269 -2.74 -17.79 5.52
CA LYS A 269 -1.38 -17.82 6.06
C LYS A 269 -1.15 -16.65 7.02
N SER A 270 -1.44 -15.42 6.58
CA SER A 270 -1.36 -14.22 7.44
C SER A 270 -2.56 -14.04 8.37
N ARG A 271 -3.65 -14.80 8.14
CA ARG A 271 -4.93 -14.65 8.86
C ARG A 271 -5.46 -13.21 8.78
N ALA A 272 -5.35 -12.60 7.61
CA ALA A 272 -5.76 -11.24 7.34
C ALA A 272 -6.50 -11.14 6.00
N PHE A 273 -7.26 -10.06 5.83
CA PHE A 273 -7.77 -9.66 4.52
C PHE A 273 -6.66 -8.93 3.76
N THR A 274 -6.48 -9.25 2.49
CA THR A 274 -5.38 -8.67 1.70
C THR A 274 -5.71 -7.28 1.17
N ARG A 275 -7.00 -6.92 1.06
CA ARG A 275 -7.49 -5.66 0.49
C ARG A 275 -8.73 -5.11 1.21
N ASP A 276 -8.96 -3.81 1.04
CA ASP A 276 -10.10 -3.05 1.59
C ASP A 276 -10.32 -3.30 3.08
N CYS A 277 -9.23 -3.44 3.83
CA CYS A 277 -9.30 -3.88 5.21
C CYS A 277 -9.73 -2.75 6.14
N GLY A 278 -10.42 -3.09 7.21
CA GLY A 278 -10.68 -2.19 8.32
C GLY A 278 -10.65 -2.91 9.65
N PHE A 279 -10.45 -2.14 10.71
CA PHE A 279 -10.28 -2.64 12.07
C PHE A 279 -11.12 -1.77 12.99
N GLU A 280 -12.07 -2.41 13.66
CA GLU A 280 -13.02 -1.74 14.53
C GLU A 280 -13.22 -2.52 15.82
N ARG A 281 -13.70 -1.81 16.84
CA ARG A 281 -14.23 -2.42 18.05
C ARG A 281 -15.55 -1.79 18.42
N PHE A 282 -16.38 -2.55 19.12
CA PHE A 282 -17.50 -1.98 19.86
C PHE A 282 -16.97 -1.18 21.06
N GLN A 283 -17.58 -0.02 21.31
CA GLN A 283 -17.23 0.82 22.46
C GLN A 283 -17.60 0.12 23.78
N GLU A 284 -18.78 -0.52 23.79
CA GLU A 284 -19.32 -1.22 24.94
C GLU A 284 -18.80 -2.67 25.05
N THR A 285 -18.72 -3.12 26.30
CA THR A 285 -18.36 -4.50 26.63
C THR A 285 -19.61 -5.32 26.78
N VAL A 286 -19.62 -6.52 26.19
CA VAL A 286 -20.75 -7.45 26.28
C VAL A 286 -20.56 -8.37 27.48
N LYS A 287 -21.55 -8.42 28.38
CA LYS A 287 -21.52 -9.26 29.59
C LYS A 287 -22.46 -10.45 29.45
N PHE A 288 -21.91 -11.65 29.42
CA PHE A 288 -22.65 -12.90 29.50
C PHE A 288 -22.72 -13.36 30.96
N LYS A 289 -23.91 -13.72 31.42
CA LYS A 289 -24.15 -14.20 32.79
C LYS A 289 -25.23 -15.26 32.80
N THR A 290 -24.96 -16.35 33.49
CA THR A 290 -25.89 -17.40 33.83
C THR A 290 -26.23 -17.27 35.32
N THR A 291 -27.52 -17.28 35.64
CA THR A 291 -28.03 -17.21 37.02
C THR A 291 -28.78 -18.50 37.34
N TYR A 292 -28.39 -19.12 38.45
CA TYR A 292 -29.03 -20.30 39.00
C TYR A 292 -29.94 -19.87 40.15
N THR A 293 -31.20 -20.29 40.10
CA THR A 293 -32.12 -20.23 41.23
C THR A 293 -32.52 -21.65 41.63
N ALA A 294 -33.19 -21.80 42.77
CA ALA A 294 -33.64 -23.10 43.25
C ALA A 294 -34.53 -23.86 42.24
N THR A 295 -35.17 -23.16 41.29
CA THR A 295 -36.13 -23.75 40.35
C THR A 295 -35.82 -23.49 38.87
N ARG A 296 -34.89 -22.58 38.52
CA ARG A 296 -34.64 -22.19 37.13
C ARG A 296 -33.17 -21.81 36.89
N ILE A 297 -32.73 -22.04 35.66
CA ILE A 297 -31.47 -21.53 35.13
C ILE A 297 -31.81 -20.47 34.08
N ARG A 298 -31.29 -19.25 34.22
CA ARG A 298 -31.46 -18.15 33.26
C ARG A 298 -30.11 -17.70 32.70
N TRP A 299 -30.05 -17.31 31.44
CA TRP A 299 -28.83 -16.77 30.81
C TRP A 299 -29.18 -15.64 29.84
N HIS A 300 -28.16 -14.90 29.41
CA HIS A 300 -28.31 -13.77 28.50
C HIS A 300 -27.69 -14.06 27.13
N ASP A 301 -28.50 -13.98 26.09
CA ASP A 301 -28.04 -14.00 24.71
C ASP A 301 -27.84 -12.58 24.19
N TRP A 302 -26.86 -12.41 23.32
CA TRP A 302 -26.54 -11.11 22.72
C TRP A 302 -26.65 -11.16 21.19
N ARG A 303 -26.98 -10.01 20.60
CA ARG A 303 -27.00 -9.80 19.16
C ARG A 303 -26.21 -8.54 18.82
N ILE A 304 -25.31 -8.65 17.84
CA ILE A 304 -24.53 -7.52 17.33
C ILE A 304 -24.65 -7.43 15.81
N THR A 305 -24.50 -6.21 15.29
CA THR A 305 -24.51 -5.90 13.86
C THR A 305 -23.22 -5.18 13.52
N LEU A 306 -22.50 -5.66 12.50
CA LEU A 306 -21.20 -5.11 12.09
C LEU A 306 -21.31 -3.89 11.15
N HIS A 307 -22.49 -3.31 11.05
CA HIS A 307 -22.79 -2.16 10.22
C HIS A 307 -23.61 -1.18 11.05
N ALA A 308 -23.50 0.11 10.73
CA ALA A 308 -24.35 1.13 11.33
C ALA A 308 -25.82 0.86 10.98
N ILE A 309 -26.67 0.94 12.00
CA ILE A 309 -28.13 0.88 11.86
C ILE A 309 -28.67 2.20 12.40
N SER A 310 -29.56 2.85 11.65
CA SER A 310 -30.24 4.06 12.13
C SER A 310 -30.97 3.77 13.45
N GLY A 311 -30.71 4.58 14.47
CA GLY A 311 -31.24 4.37 15.83
C GLY A 311 -30.58 3.22 16.62
N GLY A 312 -29.47 2.65 16.14
CA GLY A 312 -28.70 1.63 16.86
C GLY A 312 -28.01 2.19 18.11
N ASN A 313 -27.87 1.34 19.14
CA ASN A 313 -27.24 1.69 20.43
C ASN A 313 -25.75 1.30 20.50
N ALA A 314 -25.26 0.46 19.59
CA ALA A 314 -23.90 -0.06 19.63
C ALA A 314 -22.94 0.77 18.76
N LYS A 315 -22.21 1.70 19.40
CA LYS A 315 -21.19 2.51 18.72
C LYS A 315 -19.92 1.70 18.49
N THR A 316 -19.28 1.90 17.34
CA THR A 316 -17.94 1.37 17.05
C THR A 316 -16.91 2.49 16.96
N THR A 317 -15.63 2.13 17.10
CA THR A 317 -14.50 3.03 16.85
C THR A 317 -13.47 2.29 16.01
N GLY A 318 -12.83 3.02 15.09
CA GLY A 318 -11.62 2.53 14.43
C GLY A 318 -10.55 2.15 15.44
N VAL A 319 -9.81 1.08 15.15
CA VAL A 319 -8.71 0.59 15.97
C VAL A 319 -7.45 0.62 15.10
N ASP A 320 -6.34 1.12 15.66
CA ASP A 320 -5.05 0.99 15.00
C ASP A 320 -4.72 -0.51 14.84
N PRO A 321 -4.28 -0.98 13.66
CA PRO A 321 -3.92 -2.37 13.47
C PRO A 321 -2.96 -2.94 14.54
N GLU A 322 -2.07 -2.13 15.12
CA GLU A 322 -1.15 -2.56 16.19
C GLU A 322 -1.82 -2.75 17.56
N ASP A 323 -2.90 -2.01 17.81
CA ASP A 323 -3.74 -2.16 19.00
C ASP A 323 -4.79 -3.26 18.82
N PHE A 324 -4.89 -3.83 17.61
CA PHE A 324 -5.78 -4.93 17.34
C PHE A 324 -5.27 -6.18 18.06
N PRO A 325 -6.15 -6.95 18.74
CA PRO A 325 -5.73 -8.15 19.44
C PRO A 325 -4.96 -9.09 18.50
N SER A 326 -3.78 -9.56 18.92
CA SER A 326 -2.93 -10.55 18.22
C SER A 326 -3.17 -11.99 18.65
#